data_AF-A0A968GLH7-F1
#
_entry.id   AF-A0A968GLH7-F1
#
_cell.length_a   1.000
_cell.length_b   1.000
_cell.length_c   1.000
_cell.angle_alpha   90.00
_cell.angle_beta   90.00
_cell.angle_gamma   90.00
#
_symmetry.space_group_name_H-M   'P 1'
#
loop_
_entity.id
_entity.type
_entity.pdbx_description
1 polymer ?
#
loop_
_entity_poly.entity_id
_entity_poly.type
_entity_poly.pdbx_seq_one_letter_code
_entity_poly.pdbx_strand_id
1 'polypeptide(L)'
;VKTPTEASELPQTPGIIPTTPTPYPRLPNPTPTLTGSTLPESISLTDFTYVDQSERWNYCGPATLAMALNYWGWTGNRDDIARIVKPGVQDPRLDFIQRGKWDKNVMPYELADYVRDNTEFDAIIRYGGEIDLVKRLIAAGLPVVIEKGYYERDYTGKVGWLGHYAFTTGYDEKAGVFIYQETYPPKGESGKDRTIQYDVFREGWRGFNYLFLVVFPPEREAEVSNLLGPWNDSTWANQHALEIANAEVQTLSDNERFFALFNEGTSHVSLQQYFEAAEAYDLAFSVYARLDQNEKTRPYRIMWYQTGPYWAYYYSGRYQDVIDLANTTLNETIADPTLEESLYWRGLAQYALGDLESAIADLREAVRLNPNFEPGITKLQEWGVSK
;
A
#
# COMPACT_ATOMS: atom_id res chain seq x y z
N VAL A 1 3.29 -45.21 47.31
CA VAL A 1 4.07 -45.35 48.57
C VAL A 1 5.45 -44.74 48.33
N LYS A 2 5.86 -43.78 49.16
CA LYS A 2 7.20 -43.15 49.30
C LYS A 2 7.97 -42.65 48.04
N THR A 3 7.99 -41.33 47.90
CA THR A 3 9.13 -40.46 47.51
C THR A 3 9.84 -39.94 48.80
N PRO A 4 10.91 -39.09 48.79
CA PRO A 4 12.01 -38.87 47.82
C PRO A 4 13.42 -38.75 48.51
N THR A 5 14.44 -38.25 47.74
CA THR A 5 15.71 -37.56 48.16
C THR A 5 16.74 -38.36 49.01
N GLU A 6 18.08 -38.15 48.98
CA GLU A 6 19.04 -37.21 48.35
C GLU A 6 20.46 -37.86 48.40
N ALA A 7 21.62 -37.37 47.89
CA ALA A 7 22.06 -36.19 47.13
C ALA A 7 23.42 -36.51 46.42
N SER A 8 23.88 -35.71 45.44
CA SER A 8 25.33 -35.49 45.13
C SER A 8 25.55 -34.24 44.28
N GLU A 9 26.66 -33.55 44.54
CA GLU A 9 27.00 -32.15 44.22
C GLU A 9 27.00 -31.70 42.74
N LEU A 10 26.72 -30.40 42.54
CA LEU A 10 26.84 -29.66 41.28
C LEU A 10 28.28 -29.14 41.06
N PRO A 11 28.80 -29.13 39.81
CA PRO A 11 29.95 -28.31 39.45
C PRO A 11 29.55 -26.82 39.37
N GLN A 12 30.38 -25.93 39.92
CA GLN A 12 30.16 -24.49 39.83
C GLN A 12 30.49 -23.97 38.42
N THR A 13 29.55 -23.28 37.78
CA THR A 13 29.79 -22.53 36.54
C THR A 13 30.60 -21.25 36.82
N PRO A 14 31.62 -20.91 36.01
CA PRO A 14 32.31 -19.63 36.12
C PRO A 14 31.36 -18.46 35.86
N GLY A 15 31.43 -17.40 36.68
CA GLY A 15 30.63 -16.20 36.50
C GLY A 15 31.00 -15.44 35.23
N ILE A 16 30.03 -15.22 34.35
CA ILE A 16 30.18 -14.37 33.18
C ILE A 16 30.06 -12.91 33.63
N ILE A 17 31.15 -12.14 33.48
CA ILE A 17 31.15 -10.69 33.71
C ILE A 17 30.40 -10.02 32.55
N PRO A 18 29.48 -9.06 32.79
CA PRO A 18 28.83 -8.34 31.71
C PRO A 18 29.85 -7.43 31.00
N THR A 19 30.25 -7.78 29.79
CA THR A 19 31.04 -6.89 28.93
C THR A 19 30.12 -5.84 28.31
N THR A 20 30.28 -4.58 28.71
CA THR A 20 29.64 -3.44 28.06
C THR A 20 29.93 -3.45 26.56
N PRO A 21 28.93 -3.32 25.67
CA PRO A 21 29.18 -3.29 24.24
C PRO A 21 30.04 -2.07 23.88
N THR A 22 31.20 -2.31 23.26
CA THR A 22 32.02 -1.26 22.66
C THR A 22 31.22 -0.52 21.60
N PRO A 23 31.20 0.83 21.60
CA PRO A 23 30.49 1.59 20.58
C PRO A 23 31.15 1.35 19.22
N TYR A 24 30.35 0.90 18.25
CA TYR A 24 30.78 0.80 16.86
C TYR A 24 31.21 2.20 16.36
N PRO A 25 32.29 2.32 15.58
CA PRO A 25 32.67 3.59 14.99
C PRO A 25 31.57 4.06 14.04
N ARG A 26 30.94 5.19 14.37
CA ARG A 26 29.95 5.84 13.50
C ARG A 26 30.64 6.20 12.18
N LEU A 27 30.32 5.47 11.12
CA LEU A 27 30.73 5.84 9.76
C LEU A 27 30.21 7.26 9.49
N PRO A 28 31.02 8.17 8.93
CA PRO A 28 30.53 9.48 8.56
C PRO A 28 29.44 9.32 7.50
N ASN A 29 28.25 9.89 7.74
CA ASN A 29 27.24 10.03 6.70
C ASN A 29 27.88 10.73 5.49
N PRO A 30 27.96 10.09 4.31
CA PRO A 30 28.18 10.83 3.10
C PRO A 30 26.87 11.58 2.83
N THR A 31 26.76 12.84 3.24
CA THR A 31 25.72 13.73 2.72
C THR A 31 25.98 13.87 1.23
N PRO A 32 25.14 13.34 0.32
CA PRO A 32 25.35 13.52 -1.09
C PRO A 32 25.14 15.00 -1.40
N THR A 33 26.24 15.72 -1.65
CA THR A 33 26.16 17.09 -2.16
C THR A 33 25.75 17.01 -3.62
N LEU A 34 24.44 16.91 -3.84
CA LEU A 34 23.84 17.07 -5.17
C LEU A 34 24.24 18.46 -5.69
N THR A 35 25.14 18.48 -6.67
CA THR A 35 25.49 19.69 -7.41
C THR A 35 24.25 20.18 -8.13
N GLY A 36 23.61 21.20 -7.59
CA GLY A 36 22.28 21.62 -8.01
C GLY A 36 22.25 22.17 -9.44
N SER A 37 21.63 21.42 -10.35
CA SER A 37 20.73 22.06 -11.31
C SER A 37 19.52 22.58 -10.53
N THR A 38 19.27 23.87 -10.56
CA THR A 38 18.00 24.42 -10.08
C THR A 38 16.86 23.78 -10.87
N LEU A 39 15.90 23.16 -10.19
CA LEU A 39 14.71 22.61 -10.84
C LEU A 39 13.97 23.74 -11.59
N PRO A 40 13.31 23.46 -12.74
CA PRO A 40 12.45 24.44 -13.39
C PRO A 40 11.40 25.02 -12.44
N GLU A 41 11.04 26.30 -12.56
CA GLU A 41 9.98 26.91 -11.72
C GLU A 41 8.60 26.28 -11.96
N SER A 42 8.37 25.75 -13.16
CA SER A 42 7.13 25.09 -13.56
C SER A 42 7.43 24.11 -14.69
N ILE A 43 6.79 22.94 -14.67
CA ILE A 43 6.88 21.92 -15.72
C ILE A 43 5.58 21.13 -15.79
N SER A 44 5.17 20.75 -17.00
CA SER A 44 4.11 19.75 -17.21
C SER A 44 4.55 18.81 -18.32
N LEU A 45 4.60 17.51 -18.02
CA LEU A 45 4.79 16.44 -18.99
C LEU A 45 3.45 16.21 -19.69
N THR A 46 3.44 16.09 -21.01
CA THR A 46 2.19 16.09 -21.81
C THR A 46 2.04 14.93 -22.77
N ASP A 47 3.06 14.08 -22.92
CA ASP A 47 3.17 13.07 -23.98
C ASP A 47 2.43 11.76 -23.63
N PHE A 48 1.21 11.89 -23.10
CA PHE A 48 0.32 10.76 -22.78
C PHE A 48 -1.13 11.10 -23.15
N THR A 49 -1.91 10.05 -23.36
CA THR A 49 -3.37 10.11 -23.52
C THR A 49 -4.01 10.10 -22.14
N TYR A 50 -4.85 11.09 -21.83
CA TYR A 50 -5.63 11.10 -20.59
C TYR A 50 -6.67 9.97 -20.60
N VAL A 51 -6.74 9.23 -19.49
CA VAL A 51 -7.66 8.09 -19.30
C VAL A 51 -8.36 8.25 -17.94
N ASP A 52 -9.69 8.24 -17.96
CA ASP A 52 -10.51 8.25 -16.74
C ASP A 52 -10.87 6.82 -16.29
N GLN A 53 -11.74 6.68 -15.28
CA GLN A 53 -12.41 5.42 -14.91
C GLN A 53 -13.91 5.37 -15.28
N SER A 54 -14.40 6.29 -16.11
CA SER A 54 -15.82 6.38 -16.49
C SER A 54 -16.31 5.07 -17.10
N GLU A 55 -17.55 4.67 -16.75
CA GLU A 55 -18.15 3.39 -17.17
C GLU A 55 -17.41 2.13 -16.69
N ARG A 56 -16.56 2.25 -15.66
CA ARG A 56 -15.88 1.13 -14.99
C ARG A 56 -15.97 1.30 -13.47
N TRP A 57 -15.94 0.20 -12.72
CA TRP A 57 -16.02 0.21 -11.25
C TRP A 57 -14.65 -0.07 -10.65
N ASN A 58 -14.14 0.84 -9.82
CA ASN A 58 -12.84 0.70 -9.12
C ASN A 58 -11.64 0.55 -10.07
N TYR A 59 -11.62 1.34 -11.16
CA TYR A 59 -10.60 1.28 -12.22
C TYR A 59 -9.52 2.37 -12.09
N CYS A 60 -9.41 3.04 -10.94
CA CYS A 60 -8.44 4.09 -10.70
C CYS A 60 -7.00 3.62 -10.95
N GLY A 61 -6.60 2.48 -10.38
CA GLY A 61 -5.30 1.85 -10.63
C GLY A 61 -5.06 1.56 -12.12
N PRO A 62 -5.93 0.76 -12.80
CA PRO A 62 -5.81 0.48 -14.23
C PRO A 62 -5.82 1.72 -15.15
N ALA A 63 -6.59 2.76 -14.83
CA ALA A 63 -6.65 4.00 -15.59
C ALA A 63 -5.38 4.84 -15.40
N THR A 64 -4.92 5.00 -14.15
CA THR A 64 -3.66 5.68 -13.83
C THR A 64 -2.46 4.95 -14.45
N LEU A 65 -2.41 3.63 -14.36
CA LEU A 65 -1.32 2.85 -14.95
C LEU A 65 -1.33 2.91 -16.48
N ALA A 66 -2.51 2.94 -17.12
CA ALA A 66 -2.61 3.14 -18.57
C ALA A 66 -1.98 4.47 -19.01
N MET A 67 -2.16 5.56 -18.25
CA MET A 67 -1.51 6.85 -18.55
C MET A 67 0.01 6.79 -18.32
N ALA A 68 0.46 6.13 -17.24
CA ALA A 68 1.88 5.96 -16.93
C ALA A 68 2.64 5.12 -17.98
N LEU A 69 2.01 4.06 -18.49
CA LEU A 69 2.54 3.24 -19.58
C LEU A 69 2.48 3.97 -20.94
N ASN A 70 1.38 4.67 -21.22
CA ASN A 70 1.23 5.39 -22.50
C ASN A 70 2.24 6.54 -22.66
N TYR A 71 2.68 7.15 -21.56
CA TYR A 71 3.79 8.12 -21.56
C TYR A 71 5.09 7.55 -22.15
N TRP A 72 5.32 6.24 -22.01
CA TRP A 72 6.46 5.53 -22.60
C TRP A 72 6.16 4.89 -23.97
N GLY A 73 5.03 5.22 -24.58
CA GLY A 73 4.64 4.74 -25.91
C GLY A 73 3.86 3.42 -25.92
N TRP A 74 3.49 2.86 -24.75
CA TRP A 74 2.63 1.69 -24.68
C TRP A 74 1.27 1.95 -25.35
N THR A 75 0.81 1.00 -26.17
CA THR A 75 -0.38 1.17 -27.04
C THR A 75 -1.65 0.48 -26.54
N GLY A 76 -1.61 -0.16 -25.38
CA GLY A 76 -2.79 -0.77 -24.74
C GLY A 76 -3.68 0.25 -24.03
N ASN A 77 -4.68 -0.23 -23.29
CA ASN A 77 -5.61 0.60 -22.53
C ASN A 77 -5.96 0.01 -21.14
N ARG A 78 -6.70 0.78 -20.32
CA ARG A 78 -7.12 0.39 -18.96
C ARG A 78 -7.82 -0.97 -18.86
N ASP A 79 -8.56 -1.39 -19.90
CA ASP A 79 -9.25 -2.69 -19.90
C ASP A 79 -8.28 -3.85 -20.21
N ASP A 80 -7.12 -3.59 -20.85
CA ASP A 80 -6.07 -4.60 -21.03
C ASP A 80 -5.34 -4.86 -19.71
N ILE A 81 -5.06 -3.81 -18.93
CA ILE A 81 -4.53 -3.92 -17.55
C ILE A 81 -5.52 -4.64 -16.65
N ALA A 82 -6.77 -4.17 -16.62
CA ALA A 82 -7.80 -4.74 -15.75
C ALA A 82 -8.10 -6.22 -16.04
N ARG A 83 -7.83 -6.75 -17.24
CA ARG A 83 -7.97 -8.19 -17.53
C ARG A 83 -7.00 -9.07 -16.73
N ILE A 84 -5.89 -8.51 -16.27
CA ILE A 84 -4.88 -9.20 -15.46
C ILE A 84 -5.07 -8.91 -13.97
N VAL A 85 -5.24 -7.64 -13.60
CA VAL A 85 -5.28 -7.17 -12.20
C VAL A 85 -6.69 -6.99 -11.60
N LYS A 86 -7.75 -7.06 -12.42
CA LYS A 86 -9.16 -7.14 -11.96
C LYS A 86 -9.93 -8.24 -12.71
N PRO A 87 -9.41 -9.48 -12.80
CA PRO A 87 -9.97 -10.53 -13.65
C PRO A 87 -11.39 -10.94 -13.23
N GLY A 88 -11.68 -10.81 -11.92
CA GLY A 88 -12.99 -11.02 -11.34
C GLY A 88 -13.54 -12.45 -11.44
N VAL A 89 -14.79 -12.59 -11.00
CA VAL A 89 -15.48 -13.89 -10.94
C VAL A 89 -15.67 -14.48 -12.35
N GLN A 90 -15.29 -15.75 -12.56
CA GLN A 90 -15.39 -16.38 -13.89
C GLN A 90 -16.79 -16.92 -14.21
N ASP A 91 -17.80 -16.05 -14.15
CA ASP A 91 -19.17 -16.35 -14.58
C ASP A 91 -19.33 -16.12 -16.09
N PRO A 92 -19.64 -17.15 -16.90
CA PRO A 92 -19.80 -17.02 -18.35
C PRO A 92 -21.01 -16.18 -18.77
N ARG A 93 -21.93 -15.86 -17.85
CA ARG A 93 -23.10 -14.98 -18.08
C ARG A 93 -22.76 -13.50 -17.96
N LEU A 94 -21.62 -13.17 -17.37
CA LEU A 94 -21.16 -11.80 -17.16
C LEU A 94 -20.13 -11.40 -18.22
N ASP A 95 -20.26 -10.17 -18.71
CA ASP A 95 -19.18 -9.52 -19.47
C ASP A 95 -17.97 -9.24 -18.57
N PHE A 96 -16.81 -8.96 -19.18
CA PHE A 96 -15.57 -8.75 -18.44
C PHE A 96 -15.67 -7.64 -17.36
N ILE A 97 -16.33 -6.52 -17.65
CA ILE A 97 -16.46 -5.39 -16.72
C ILE A 97 -17.35 -5.79 -15.52
N GLN A 98 -18.41 -6.56 -15.79
CA GLN A 98 -19.30 -7.09 -14.76
C GLN A 98 -18.62 -8.11 -13.84
N ARG A 99 -17.65 -8.89 -14.33
CA ARG A 99 -16.87 -9.84 -13.51
C ARG A 99 -16.02 -9.12 -12.46
N GLY A 100 -15.34 -8.04 -12.86
CA GLY A 100 -14.50 -7.21 -11.99
C GLY A 100 -15.27 -6.25 -11.06
N LYS A 101 -16.60 -6.16 -11.15
CA LYS A 101 -17.44 -5.23 -10.35
C LYS A 101 -17.25 -5.36 -8.83
N TRP A 102 -16.97 -6.57 -8.37
CA TRP A 102 -16.95 -6.90 -6.93
C TRP A 102 -15.66 -6.51 -6.24
N ASP A 103 -14.55 -6.72 -6.92
CA ASP A 103 -13.21 -6.32 -6.52
C ASP A 103 -13.15 -4.78 -6.30
N LYS A 104 -12.66 -4.37 -5.12
CA LYS A 104 -12.73 -2.98 -4.62
C LYS A 104 -11.46 -2.16 -4.81
N ASN A 105 -10.31 -2.80 -4.99
CA ASN A 105 -9.02 -2.13 -5.08
C ASN A 105 -8.11 -2.81 -6.08
N VAL A 106 -7.10 -2.11 -6.61
CA VAL A 106 -5.92 -2.81 -7.15
C VAL A 106 -4.76 -2.39 -6.29
N MET A 107 -4.08 -3.35 -5.69
CA MET A 107 -2.97 -3.08 -4.80
C MET A 107 -1.76 -2.56 -5.60
N PRO A 108 -0.92 -1.68 -5.02
CA PRO A 108 0.22 -1.12 -5.76
C PRO A 108 1.16 -2.18 -6.34
N TYR A 109 1.35 -3.31 -5.64
CA TYR A 109 2.20 -4.41 -6.12
C TYR A 109 1.65 -5.02 -7.41
N GLU A 110 0.34 -5.26 -7.52
CA GLU A 110 -0.29 -5.79 -8.75
C GLU A 110 -0.09 -4.86 -9.95
N LEU A 111 -0.07 -3.54 -9.73
CA LEU A 111 0.23 -2.58 -10.80
C LEU A 111 1.69 -2.66 -11.25
N ALA A 112 2.65 -2.82 -10.32
CA ALA A 112 4.07 -2.96 -10.68
C ALA A 112 4.39 -4.34 -11.27
N ASP A 113 3.73 -5.39 -10.81
CA ASP A 113 3.90 -6.75 -11.34
C ASP A 113 3.28 -6.84 -12.74
N TYR A 114 2.14 -6.17 -13.00
CA TYR A 114 1.63 -5.99 -14.36
C TYR A 114 2.69 -5.36 -15.29
N VAL A 115 3.35 -4.29 -14.86
CA VAL A 115 4.40 -3.63 -15.65
C VAL A 115 5.51 -4.61 -16.03
N ARG A 116 6.09 -5.30 -15.04
CA ARG A 116 7.24 -6.21 -15.27
C ARG A 116 6.89 -7.46 -16.07
N ASP A 117 5.70 -8.02 -15.85
CA ASP A 117 5.33 -9.32 -16.40
C ASP A 117 4.59 -9.21 -17.75
N ASN A 118 4.03 -8.04 -18.08
CA ASN A 118 3.16 -7.85 -19.26
C ASN A 118 3.59 -6.71 -20.20
N THR A 119 4.71 -6.03 -19.93
CA THR A 119 5.23 -4.93 -20.77
C THR A 119 6.75 -5.00 -20.93
N GLU A 120 7.34 -4.08 -21.72
CA GLU A 120 8.80 -3.92 -21.83
C GLU A 120 9.42 -2.97 -20.79
N PHE A 121 8.62 -2.43 -19.86
CA PHE A 121 9.05 -1.46 -18.85
C PHE A 121 9.31 -2.12 -17.49
N ASP A 122 9.95 -1.38 -16.58
CA ASP A 122 10.04 -1.74 -15.16
C ASP A 122 9.30 -0.69 -14.31
N ALA A 123 8.99 -1.07 -13.07
CA ALA A 123 8.34 -0.22 -12.08
C ALA A 123 9.04 -0.33 -10.72
N ILE A 124 9.16 0.79 -10.03
CA ILE A 124 9.70 0.85 -8.66
C ILE A 124 8.66 1.47 -7.72
N ILE A 125 8.35 0.76 -6.63
CA ILE A 125 7.49 1.24 -5.54
C ILE A 125 8.37 1.51 -4.32
N ARG A 126 8.15 2.64 -3.65
CA ARG A 126 8.78 2.99 -2.37
C ARG A 126 7.81 3.77 -1.48
N TYR A 127 8.09 3.75 -0.18
CA TYR A 127 7.39 4.52 0.85
C TYR A 127 8.21 5.73 1.28
N GLY A 128 7.61 6.62 2.08
CA GLY A 128 8.30 7.79 2.62
C GLY A 128 8.75 8.77 1.53
N GLY A 129 7.98 8.92 0.45
CA GLY A 129 8.28 9.89 -0.60
C GLY A 129 8.17 11.34 -0.11
N GLU A 130 8.99 12.22 -0.67
CA GLU A 130 8.96 13.66 -0.39
C GLU A 130 8.49 14.47 -1.60
N ILE A 131 7.92 15.66 -1.33
CA ILE A 131 7.52 16.64 -2.35
C ILE A 131 8.68 16.95 -3.31
N ASP A 132 9.89 17.16 -2.78
CA ASP A 132 11.08 17.49 -3.56
C ASP A 132 11.68 16.29 -4.31
N LEU A 133 11.36 15.06 -3.90
CA LEU A 133 11.67 13.87 -4.68
C LEU A 133 10.74 13.78 -5.90
N VAL A 134 9.43 13.94 -5.70
CA VAL A 134 8.43 13.91 -6.78
C VAL A 134 8.72 15.01 -7.82
N LYS A 135 9.01 16.25 -7.39
CA LYS A 135 9.41 17.34 -8.30
C LYS A 135 10.66 16.98 -9.11
N ARG A 136 11.67 16.38 -8.47
CA ARG A 136 12.94 16.00 -9.11
C ARG A 136 12.78 14.90 -10.17
N LEU A 137 11.93 13.90 -9.88
CA LEU A 137 11.56 12.86 -10.84
C LEU A 137 10.84 13.48 -12.05
N ILE A 138 9.82 14.31 -11.81
CA ILE A 138 9.05 14.98 -12.87
C ILE A 138 9.93 15.91 -13.71
N ALA A 139 10.84 16.68 -13.09
CA ALA A 139 11.80 17.54 -13.79
C ALA A 139 12.77 16.75 -14.69
N ALA A 140 13.00 15.47 -14.38
CA ALA A 140 13.76 14.53 -15.20
C ALA A 140 12.87 13.73 -16.17
N GLY A 141 11.63 14.14 -16.42
CA GLY A 141 10.73 13.41 -17.32
C GLY A 141 10.33 12.03 -16.79
N LEU A 142 10.16 11.87 -15.48
CA LEU A 142 9.59 10.68 -14.84
C LEU A 142 8.30 11.10 -14.11
N PRO A 143 7.12 10.94 -14.73
CA PRO A 143 5.85 11.17 -14.04
C PRO A 143 5.66 10.09 -12.96
N VAL A 144 4.94 10.44 -11.90
CA VAL A 144 4.88 9.62 -10.67
C VAL A 144 3.44 9.23 -10.39
N VAL A 145 3.20 7.92 -10.21
CA VAL A 145 1.94 7.38 -9.72
C VAL A 145 1.95 7.43 -8.19
N ILE A 146 0.88 7.94 -7.60
CA ILE A 146 0.76 8.22 -6.17
C ILE A 146 -0.56 7.65 -5.68
N GLU A 147 -0.55 6.89 -4.58
CA GLU A 147 -1.78 6.51 -3.89
C GLU A 147 -2.12 7.57 -2.84
N LYS A 148 -3.34 8.11 -2.87
CA LYS A 148 -3.82 9.20 -2.01
C LYS A 148 -5.16 8.86 -1.38
N GLY A 149 -5.31 9.27 -0.13
CA GLY A 149 -6.61 9.46 0.50
C GLY A 149 -7.32 10.67 -0.10
N TYR A 150 -8.62 10.58 -0.31
CA TYR A 150 -9.48 11.74 -0.56
C TYR A 150 -10.87 11.54 0.06
N TYR A 151 -11.59 12.65 0.21
CA TYR A 151 -12.93 12.66 0.79
C TYR A 151 -13.97 12.90 -0.30
N GLU A 152 -14.81 11.91 -0.56
CA GLU A 152 -15.91 12.03 -1.52
C GLU A 152 -17.25 11.61 -0.90
N ARG A 153 -18.34 12.07 -1.52
CA ARG A 153 -19.69 11.63 -1.19
C ARG A 153 -20.00 10.34 -1.95
N ASP A 154 -20.16 9.24 -1.22
CA ASP A 154 -20.57 7.96 -1.81
C ASP A 154 -22.03 7.96 -2.30
N TYR A 155 -22.43 6.85 -2.94
CA TYR A 155 -23.76 6.67 -3.53
C TYR A 155 -24.92 6.75 -2.53
N THR A 156 -24.65 6.67 -1.21
CA THR A 156 -25.66 6.85 -0.16
C THR A 156 -25.81 8.31 0.28
N GLY A 157 -24.98 9.21 -0.25
CA GLY A 157 -24.92 10.61 0.16
C GLY A 157 -24.02 10.87 1.37
N LYS A 158 -23.35 9.84 1.91
CA LYS A 158 -22.40 9.93 3.02
C LYS A 158 -21.04 10.36 2.47
N VAL A 159 -20.44 11.41 3.03
CA VAL A 159 -19.01 11.68 2.78
C VAL A 159 -18.21 10.61 3.50
N GLY A 160 -17.15 10.11 2.87
CA GLY A 160 -16.24 9.15 3.47
C GLY A 160 -14.87 9.23 2.84
N TRP A 161 -13.87 8.80 3.59
CA TRP A 161 -12.52 8.63 3.07
C TRP A 161 -12.45 7.43 2.12
N LEU A 162 -11.68 7.58 1.05
CA LEU A 162 -11.48 6.63 -0.05
C LEU A 162 -10.01 6.66 -0.46
N GLY A 163 -9.47 5.51 -0.85
CA GLY A 163 -8.20 5.41 -1.57
C GLY A 163 -8.39 5.74 -3.05
N HIS A 164 -7.38 6.36 -3.66
CA HIS A 164 -7.37 6.70 -5.08
C HIS A 164 -5.95 6.85 -5.62
N TYR A 165 -5.75 6.60 -6.90
CA TYR A 165 -4.49 6.84 -7.58
C TYR A 165 -4.48 8.20 -8.30
N ALA A 166 -3.43 8.97 -8.12
CA ALA A 166 -3.13 10.17 -8.91
C ALA A 166 -1.94 9.89 -9.83
N PHE A 167 -2.03 10.29 -11.09
CA PHE A 167 -0.86 10.34 -11.97
C PHE A 167 -0.32 11.77 -11.97
N THR A 168 0.76 12.03 -11.21
CA THR A 168 1.35 13.36 -11.09
C THR A 168 2.35 13.60 -12.23
N THR A 169 2.06 14.59 -13.06
CA THR A 169 2.74 14.82 -14.36
C THR A 169 3.40 16.19 -14.45
N GLY A 170 3.25 17.06 -13.46
CA GLY A 170 3.81 18.40 -13.47
C GLY A 170 3.78 19.07 -12.11
N TYR A 171 4.37 20.25 -12.01
CA TYR A 171 4.32 21.10 -10.83
C TYR A 171 4.53 22.57 -11.20
N ASP A 172 4.10 23.49 -10.34
CA ASP A 172 4.33 24.93 -10.47
C ASP A 172 4.67 25.53 -9.09
N GLU A 173 5.93 25.96 -8.92
CA GLU A 173 6.45 26.48 -7.65
C GLU A 173 5.80 27.80 -7.24
N LYS A 174 5.41 28.62 -8.22
CA LYS A 174 4.82 29.93 -7.97
C LYS A 174 3.38 29.82 -7.49
N ALA A 175 2.64 28.83 -8.00
CA ALA A 175 1.29 28.50 -7.55
C ALA A 175 1.24 27.55 -6.35
N GLY A 176 2.35 26.86 -6.03
CA GLY A 176 2.46 25.92 -4.93
C GLY A 176 1.71 24.60 -5.18
N VAL A 177 1.64 24.15 -6.44
CA VAL A 177 0.78 23.03 -6.86
C VAL A 177 1.52 21.94 -7.61
N PHE A 178 1.09 20.70 -7.41
CA PHE A 178 1.28 19.63 -8.39
C PHE A 178 0.19 19.69 -9.46
N ILE A 179 0.55 19.28 -10.68
CA ILE A 179 -0.36 18.98 -11.79
C ILE A 179 -0.51 17.46 -11.85
N TYR A 180 -1.74 16.98 -11.82
CA TYR A 180 -2.05 15.55 -11.82
C TYR A 180 -3.28 15.23 -12.67
N GLN A 181 -3.36 13.97 -13.08
CA GLN A 181 -4.48 13.42 -13.81
C GLN A 181 -5.38 12.66 -12.83
N GLU A 182 -6.62 13.13 -12.69
CA GLU A 182 -7.64 12.59 -11.81
C GLU A 182 -8.52 11.62 -12.60
N THR A 183 -8.54 10.34 -12.22
CA THR A 183 -9.27 9.32 -12.99
C THR A 183 -10.77 9.34 -12.72
N TYR A 184 -11.20 9.90 -11.58
CA TYR A 184 -12.60 10.01 -11.21
C TYR A 184 -13.00 11.47 -10.88
N PRO A 185 -13.00 12.36 -11.89
CA PRO A 185 -13.38 13.75 -11.70
C PRO A 185 -14.89 13.90 -11.39
N PRO A 186 -15.30 15.00 -10.74
CA PRO A 186 -16.72 15.31 -10.57
C PRO A 186 -17.46 15.35 -11.90
N LYS A 187 -18.71 14.88 -11.90
CA LYS A 187 -19.51 14.70 -13.12
C LYS A 187 -19.63 15.99 -13.94
N GLY A 188 -19.05 15.99 -15.14
CA GLY A 188 -19.06 17.13 -16.07
C GLY A 188 -17.79 17.99 -16.02
N GLU A 189 -16.83 17.66 -15.14
CA GLU A 189 -15.51 18.26 -15.13
C GLU A 189 -14.48 17.39 -15.88
N SER A 190 -13.39 18.02 -16.31
CA SER A 190 -12.19 17.29 -16.78
C SER A 190 -11.39 16.78 -15.58
N GLY A 191 -10.90 15.55 -15.68
CA GLY A 191 -9.84 15.03 -14.80
C GLY A 191 -8.44 15.31 -15.32
N LYS A 192 -8.31 15.75 -16.59
CA LYS A 192 -7.02 16.10 -17.19
C LYS A 192 -6.46 17.39 -16.60
N ASP A 193 -5.16 17.39 -16.29
CA ASP A 193 -4.34 18.53 -15.86
C ASP A 193 -4.93 19.30 -14.66
N ARG A 194 -5.48 18.58 -13.67
CA ARG A 194 -5.95 19.19 -12.42
C ARG A 194 -4.78 19.63 -11.57
N THR A 195 -4.98 20.70 -10.79
CA THR A 195 -3.99 21.19 -9.84
C THR A 195 -4.36 20.87 -8.40
N ILE A 196 -3.36 20.61 -7.55
CA ILE A 196 -3.52 20.37 -6.11
C ILE A 196 -2.38 21.04 -5.34
N GLN A 197 -2.72 21.79 -4.29
CA GLN A 197 -1.75 22.47 -3.42
C GLN A 197 -0.85 21.45 -2.70
N TYR A 198 0.45 21.72 -2.57
CA TYR A 198 1.43 20.77 -2.02
C TYR A 198 1.05 20.22 -0.63
N ASP A 199 0.52 21.06 0.27
CA ASP A 199 0.10 20.62 1.61
C ASP A 199 -1.12 19.69 1.56
N VAL A 200 -2.10 19.97 0.70
CA VAL A 200 -3.31 19.14 0.52
C VAL A 200 -2.97 17.81 -0.17
N PHE A 201 -2.03 17.85 -1.11
CA PHE A 201 -1.46 16.63 -1.71
C PHE A 201 -0.77 15.77 -0.65
N ARG A 202 0.08 16.37 0.21
CA ARG A 202 0.76 15.66 1.31
C ARG A 202 -0.25 15.07 2.31
N GLU A 203 -1.29 15.81 2.68
CA GLU A 203 -2.34 15.35 3.59
C GLU A 203 -3.03 14.07 3.07
N GLY A 204 -3.44 14.06 1.79
CA GLY A 204 -4.00 12.87 1.16
C GLY A 204 -3.00 11.72 1.04
N TRP A 205 -1.76 12.03 0.65
CA TRP A 205 -0.67 11.06 0.46
C TRP A 205 -0.24 10.36 1.75
N ARG A 206 -0.35 11.04 2.90
CA ARG A 206 -0.13 10.46 4.23
C ARG A 206 -0.96 9.20 4.46
N GLY A 207 -2.18 9.11 3.93
CA GLY A 207 -3.05 7.94 4.12
C GLY A 207 -2.44 6.63 3.62
N PHE A 208 -1.38 6.69 2.81
CA PHE A 208 -0.74 5.56 2.12
C PHE A 208 0.78 5.51 2.36
N ASN A 209 1.23 5.92 3.57
CA ASN A 209 2.65 5.90 3.96
C ASN A 209 3.60 6.58 2.96
N TYR A 210 3.10 7.64 2.31
CA TYR A 210 3.81 8.37 1.26
C TYR A 210 4.31 7.46 0.11
N LEU A 211 3.49 6.47 -0.27
CA LEU A 211 3.78 5.53 -1.37
C LEU A 211 3.85 6.24 -2.71
N PHE A 212 4.90 5.97 -3.47
CA PHE A 212 5.01 6.35 -4.87
C PHE A 212 5.45 5.19 -5.74
N LEU A 213 4.98 5.18 -6.98
CA LEU A 213 5.33 4.24 -8.04
C LEU A 213 5.85 5.03 -9.24
N VAL A 214 7.02 4.65 -9.75
CA VAL A 214 7.58 5.19 -11.02
C VAL A 214 7.68 4.05 -12.03
N VAL A 215 7.07 4.23 -13.20
CA VAL A 215 7.26 3.36 -14.38
C VAL A 215 8.32 3.98 -15.27
N PHE A 216 9.26 3.18 -15.78
CA PHE A 216 10.36 3.65 -16.62
C PHE A 216 10.85 2.56 -17.59
N PRO A 217 11.42 2.92 -18.75
CA PRO A 217 12.02 1.97 -19.66
C PRO A 217 13.40 1.53 -19.15
N PRO A 218 13.85 0.28 -19.41
CA PRO A 218 15.08 -0.27 -18.82
C PRO A 218 16.34 0.56 -19.09
N GLU A 219 16.44 1.24 -20.24
CA GLU A 219 17.56 2.13 -20.55
C GLU A 219 17.71 3.33 -19.60
N ARG A 220 16.69 3.64 -18.79
CA ARG A 220 16.71 4.71 -17.77
C ARG A 220 16.92 4.21 -16.34
N GLU A 221 17.06 2.90 -16.10
CA GLU A 221 17.25 2.31 -14.75
C GLU A 221 18.35 3.05 -13.96
N ALA A 222 19.53 3.23 -14.55
CA ALA A 222 20.65 3.92 -13.91
C ALA A 222 20.37 5.39 -13.58
N GLU A 223 19.53 6.08 -14.36
CA GLU A 223 19.14 7.46 -14.09
C GLU A 223 18.10 7.52 -12.97
N VAL A 224 17.11 6.63 -13.00
CA VAL A 224 16.10 6.47 -11.95
C VAL A 224 16.78 6.18 -10.60
N SER A 225 17.70 5.23 -10.54
CA SER A 225 18.47 4.93 -9.32
C SER A 225 19.23 6.14 -8.78
N ASN A 226 19.82 6.96 -9.66
CA ASN A 226 20.53 8.18 -9.26
C ASN A 226 19.59 9.28 -8.75
N LEU A 227 18.40 9.43 -9.36
CA LEU A 227 17.39 10.41 -8.95
C LEU A 227 16.73 10.05 -7.62
N LEU A 228 16.46 8.75 -7.41
CA LEU A 228 15.99 8.19 -6.14
C LEU A 228 17.05 8.31 -5.03
N GLY A 229 18.33 8.18 -5.35
CA GLY A 229 19.40 8.24 -4.35
C GLY A 229 19.16 7.23 -3.23
N PRO A 230 19.02 7.64 -1.95
CA PRO A 230 18.75 6.71 -0.84
C PRO A 230 17.48 5.86 -1.01
N TRP A 231 16.41 6.39 -1.64
CA TRP A 231 15.18 5.62 -1.90
C TRP A 231 15.39 4.43 -2.86
N ASN A 232 16.53 4.34 -3.56
CA ASN A 232 16.83 3.17 -4.37
C ASN A 232 16.96 1.90 -3.50
N ASP A 233 17.44 2.05 -2.26
CA ASP A 233 17.43 0.99 -1.23
C ASP A 233 16.05 0.94 -0.55
N SER A 234 15.37 -0.21 -0.62
CA SER A 234 14.05 -0.39 -0.02
C SER A 234 14.09 -0.41 1.52
N THR A 235 15.15 -0.93 2.13
CA THR A 235 15.31 -0.92 3.60
C THR A 235 15.51 0.51 4.08
N TRP A 236 16.30 1.32 3.37
CA TRP A 236 16.42 2.75 3.68
C TRP A 236 15.07 3.47 3.54
N ALA A 237 14.35 3.25 2.43
CA ALA A 237 13.05 3.90 2.20
C ALA A 237 12.01 3.54 3.29
N ASN A 238 11.97 2.28 3.72
CA ASN A 238 11.06 1.83 4.78
C ASN A 238 11.45 2.41 6.15
N GLN A 239 12.75 2.52 6.45
CA GLN A 239 13.24 3.17 7.66
C GLN A 239 12.95 4.68 7.66
N HIS A 240 13.08 5.35 6.50
CA HIS A 240 12.75 6.77 6.36
C HIS A 240 11.24 7.02 6.49
N ALA A 241 10.39 6.15 5.91
CA ALA A 241 8.94 6.20 6.11
C ALA A 241 8.56 6.04 7.60
N LEU A 242 9.22 5.12 8.31
CA LEU A 242 9.07 4.94 9.75
C LEU A 242 9.48 6.19 10.55
N GLU A 243 10.55 6.88 10.15
CA GLU A 243 10.99 8.13 10.78
C GLU A 243 9.97 9.27 10.60
N ILE A 244 9.38 9.40 9.40
CA ILE A 244 8.30 10.36 9.14
C ILE A 244 7.09 10.03 10.01
N ALA A 245 6.62 8.77 10.00
CA ALA A 245 5.47 8.32 10.79
C ALA A 245 5.67 8.62 12.28
N ASN A 246 6.82 8.24 12.85
CA ASN A 246 7.16 8.51 14.25
C ASN A 246 7.11 10.00 14.61
N ALA A 247 7.58 10.90 13.74
CA ALA A 247 7.51 12.34 13.97
C ALA A 247 6.07 12.88 13.90
N GLU A 248 5.26 12.35 12.98
CA GLU A 248 3.85 12.73 12.81
C GLU A 248 2.96 12.25 13.98
N VAL A 249 3.20 11.05 14.52
CA VAL A 249 2.44 10.48 15.66
C VAL A 249 2.51 11.36 16.92
N GLN A 250 3.59 12.14 17.10
CA GLN A 250 3.77 13.07 18.22
C GLN A 250 3.07 14.41 18.04
N THR A 251 2.72 14.80 16.81
CA THR A 251 2.30 16.17 16.48
C THR A 251 0.87 16.27 15.94
N LEU A 252 0.36 15.23 15.28
CA LEU A 252 -0.97 15.20 14.67
C LEU A 252 -2.05 14.70 15.64
N SER A 253 -3.32 14.96 15.32
CA SER A 253 -4.49 14.46 16.05
C SER A 253 -5.45 13.67 15.14
N ASP A 254 -6.45 13.03 15.76
CA ASP A 254 -7.64 12.48 15.08
C ASP A 254 -7.33 11.60 13.84
N ASN A 255 -7.92 11.88 12.68
CA ASN A 255 -7.70 11.11 11.45
C ASN A 255 -6.24 11.15 10.99
N GLU A 256 -5.56 12.29 11.12
CA GLU A 256 -4.16 12.42 10.71
C GLU A 256 -3.23 11.58 11.59
N ARG A 257 -3.47 11.57 12.91
CA ARG A 257 -2.73 10.70 13.85
C ARG A 257 -3.06 9.22 13.65
N PHE A 258 -4.30 8.90 13.28
CA PHE A 258 -4.66 7.55 12.88
C PHE A 258 -3.80 7.08 11.69
N PHE A 259 -3.69 7.88 10.64
CA PHE A 259 -2.84 7.52 9.49
C PHE A 259 -1.35 7.45 9.87
N ALA A 260 -0.85 8.36 10.71
CA ALA A 260 0.53 8.32 11.17
C ALA A 260 0.87 7.01 11.93
N LEU A 261 -0.01 6.56 12.84
CA LEU A 261 0.13 5.27 13.54
C LEU A 261 -0.02 4.08 12.58
N PHE A 262 -0.91 4.17 11.60
CA PHE A 262 -1.07 3.14 10.57
C PHE A 262 0.18 3.02 9.68
N ASN A 263 0.81 4.15 9.35
CA ASN A 263 2.06 4.24 8.59
C ASN A 263 3.27 3.70 9.38
N GLU A 264 3.32 3.95 10.69
CA GLU A 264 4.30 3.36 11.61
C GLU A 264 4.21 1.83 11.55
N GLY A 265 3.00 1.28 11.68
CA GLY A 265 2.73 -0.15 11.49
C GLY A 265 3.12 -0.67 10.10
N THR A 266 2.74 0.03 9.03
CA THR A 266 3.04 -0.37 7.63
C THR A 266 4.55 -0.37 7.37
N SER A 267 5.29 0.58 7.94
CA SER A 267 6.75 0.65 7.82
C SER A 267 7.43 -0.47 8.62
N HIS A 268 6.96 -0.76 9.85
CA HIS A 268 7.42 -1.90 10.64
C HIS A 268 7.16 -3.25 9.95
N VAL A 269 5.99 -3.47 9.34
CA VAL A 269 5.72 -4.66 8.51
C VAL A 269 6.73 -4.78 7.37
N SER A 270 7.02 -3.66 6.70
CA SER A 270 7.98 -3.59 5.59
C SER A 270 9.44 -3.78 6.02
N LEU A 271 9.72 -3.68 7.33
CA LEU A 271 10.99 -3.99 7.99
C LEU A 271 10.98 -5.36 8.71
N GLN A 272 9.91 -6.14 8.58
CA GLN A 272 9.68 -7.44 9.26
C GLN A 272 9.65 -7.36 10.80
N GLN A 273 9.37 -6.17 11.34
CA GLN A 273 9.24 -5.86 12.77
C GLN A 273 7.77 -6.07 13.20
N TYR A 274 7.30 -7.31 13.12
CA TYR A 274 5.86 -7.61 13.19
C TYR A 274 5.23 -7.34 14.56
N PHE A 275 6.00 -7.41 15.65
CA PHE A 275 5.52 -7.14 17.00
C PHE A 275 5.28 -5.64 17.20
N GLU A 276 6.28 -4.83 16.85
CA GLU A 276 6.20 -3.36 16.86
C GLU A 276 5.10 -2.86 15.91
N ALA A 277 4.96 -3.49 14.74
CA ALA A 277 3.84 -3.22 13.84
C ALA A 277 2.47 -3.48 14.48
N ALA A 278 2.33 -4.57 15.22
CA ALA A 278 1.08 -4.92 15.89
C ALA A 278 0.72 -3.91 16.99
N GLU A 279 1.71 -3.44 17.76
CA GLU A 279 1.51 -2.37 18.75
C GLU A 279 1.10 -1.05 18.10
N ALA A 280 1.75 -0.65 17.00
CA ALA A 280 1.40 0.56 16.25
C ALA A 280 -0.03 0.49 15.68
N TYR A 281 -0.46 -0.65 15.13
CA TYR A 281 -1.82 -0.84 14.64
C TYR A 281 -2.88 -0.89 15.77
N ASP A 282 -2.59 -1.52 16.91
CA ASP A 282 -3.48 -1.47 18.08
C ASP A 282 -3.70 -0.02 18.56
N LEU A 283 -2.64 0.80 18.55
CA LEU A 283 -2.71 2.23 18.85
C LEU A 283 -3.52 2.98 17.79
N ALA A 284 -3.33 2.68 16.49
CA ALA A 284 -4.11 3.25 15.41
C ALA A 284 -5.60 2.96 15.59
N PHE A 285 -5.99 1.69 15.76
CA PHE A 285 -7.39 1.31 16.00
C PHE A 285 -7.95 1.90 17.31
N SER A 286 -7.11 2.08 18.34
CA SER A 286 -7.47 2.79 19.57
C SER A 286 -7.72 4.29 19.35
N VAL A 287 -7.04 4.96 18.41
CA VAL A 287 -7.41 6.31 17.95
C VAL A 287 -8.71 6.25 17.15
N TYR A 288 -8.81 5.35 16.17
CA TYR A 288 -9.99 5.19 15.31
C TYR A 288 -11.30 4.98 16.09
N ALA A 289 -11.27 4.21 17.19
CA ALA A 289 -12.41 3.95 18.05
C ALA A 289 -12.89 5.19 18.85
N ARG A 290 -12.04 6.21 19.00
CA ARG A 290 -12.34 7.47 19.70
C ARG A 290 -12.77 8.62 18.78
N LEU A 291 -12.58 8.48 17.46
CA LEU A 291 -13.11 9.44 16.48
C LEU A 291 -14.64 9.54 16.59
N ASP A 292 -15.20 10.73 16.35
CA ASP A 292 -16.65 10.93 16.45
C ASP A 292 -17.37 9.99 15.48
N GLN A 293 -18.30 9.18 15.98
CA GLN A 293 -19.05 8.22 15.16
C GLN A 293 -19.96 8.91 14.13
N ASN A 294 -20.25 10.19 14.33
CA ASN A 294 -20.98 11.04 13.37
C ASN A 294 -20.05 11.65 12.29
N GLU A 295 -18.73 11.55 12.47
CA GLU A 295 -17.75 12.15 11.56
C GLU A 295 -17.72 11.41 10.21
N LYS A 296 -17.91 12.17 9.13
CA LYS A 296 -18.00 11.66 7.75
C LYS A 296 -16.64 11.53 7.06
N THR A 297 -15.59 11.41 7.85
CA THR A 297 -14.18 11.41 7.44
C THR A 297 -13.46 10.15 7.90
N ARG A 298 -14.05 9.37 8.83
CA ARG A 298 -13.44 8.16 9.37
C ARG A 298 -12.99 7.21 8.25
N PRO A 299 -11.71 6.76 8.24
CA PRO A 299 -11.15 5.88 7.20
C PRO A 299 -11.55 4.41 7.38
N TYR A 300 -12.86 4.15 7.44
CA TYR A 300 -13.40 2.81 7.67
C TYR A 300 -13.08 1.79 6.57
N ARG A 301 -12.64 2.27 5.40
CA ARG A 301 -12.21 1.47 4.25
C ARG A 301 -10.69 1.22 4.20
N ILE A 302 -9.91 1.63 5.21
CA ILE A 302 -8.44 1.49 5.18
C ILE A 302 -7.99 0.05 4.87
N MET A 303 -8.69 -0.96 5.41
CA MET A 303 -8.44 -2.38 5.18
C MET A 303 -8.78 -2.88 3.77
N TRP A 304 -9.44 -2.07 2.94
CA TRP A 304 -9.69 -2.37 1.51
C TRP A 304 -8.46 -2.06 0.65
N TYR A 305 -7.54 -1.23 1.15
CA TYR A 305 -6.40 -0.74 0.40
C TYR A 305 -5.05 -1.13 1.04
N GLN A 306 -5.04 -1.48 2.32
CA GLN A 306 -3.81 -1.86 3.04
C GLN A 306 -4.04 -3.08 3.93
N THR A 307 -3.17 -4.09 3.76
CA THR A 307 -3.25 -5.40 4.43
C THR A 307 -2.24 -5.58 5.57
N GLY A 308 -1.42 -4.57 5.85
CA GLY A 308 -0.35 -4.61 6.86
C GLY A 308 -0.77 -5.09 8.26
N PRO A 309 -1.95 -4.72 8.80
CA PRO A 309 -2.42 -5.26 10.08
C PRO A 309 -2.54 -6.79 10.10
N TYR A 310 -2.93 -7.42 8.99
CA TYR A 310 -3.00 -8.88 8.91
C TYR A 310 -1.60 -9.52 8.99
N TRP A 311 -0.60 -8.95 8.32
CA TRP A 311 0.80 -9.38 8.44
C TRP A 311 1.26 -9.25 9.89
N ALA A 312 1.11 -8.07 10.49
CA ALA A 312 1.57 -7.77 11.84
C ALA A 312 0.99 -8.73 12.88
N TYR A 313 -0.33 -8.95 12.86
CA TYR A 313 -0.99 -9.86 13.80
C TYR A 313 -0.65 -11.33 13.50
N TYR A 314 -0.64 -11.77 12.23
CA TYR A 314 -0.34 -13.16 11.88
C TYR A 314 1.07 -13.58 12.28
N TYR A 315 2.09 -12.80 11.91
CA TYR A 315 3.49 -13.14 12.23
C TYR A 315 3.86 -12.88 13.70
N SER A 316 3.03 -12.14 14.45
CA SER A 316 3.11 -12.06 15.91
C SER A 316 2.34 -13.19 16.63
N GLY A 317 1.76 -14.15 15.91
CA GLY A 317 0.99 -15.27 16.47
C GLY A 317 -0.41 -14.90 16.98
N ARG A 318 -0.90 -13.68 16.70
CA ARG A 318 -2.21 -13.15 17.10
C ARG A 318 -3.29 -13.57 16.10
N TYR A 319 -3.42 -14.89 15.87
CA TYR A 319 -4.30 -15.44 14.83
C TYR A 319 -5.78 -15.10 15.03
N GLN A 320 -6.27 -15.04 16.28
CA GLN A 320 -7.65 -14.63 16.54
C GLN A 320 -7.90 -13.17 16.11
N ASP A 321 -6.93 -12.27 16.33
CA ASP A 321 -7.09 -10.87 15.96
C ASP A 321 -7.07 -10.67 14.43
N VAL A 322 -6.37 -11.53 13.68
CA VAL A 322 -6.48 -11.60 12.22
C VAL A 322 -7.90 -12.00 11.81
N ILE A 323 -8.47 -13.02 12.46
CA ILE A 323 -9.83 -13.50 12.18
C ILE A 323 -10.87 -12.42 12.50
N ASP A 324 -10.76 -11.77 13.65
CA ASP A 324 -11.70 -10.75 14.11
C ASP A 324 -11.63 -9.50 13.23
N LEU A 325 -10.41 -9.03 12.89
CA LEU A 325 -10.23 -7.91 11.96
C LEU A 325 -10.78 -8.23 10.56
N ALA A 326 -10.54 -9.44 10.05
CA ALA A 326 -11.09 -9.88 8.77
C ALA A 326 -12.62 -10.00 8.82
N ASN A 327 -13.20 -10.47 9.92
CA ASN A 327 -14.65 -10.52 10.12
C ASN A 327 -15.28 -9.13 10.13
N THR A 328 -14.74 -8.15 10.87
CA THR A 328 -15.23 -6.77 10.82
C THR A 328 -15.06 -6.18 9.41
N THR A 329 -13.94 -6.43 8.75
CA THR A 329 -13.69 -5.96 7.38
C THR A 329 -14.74 -6.51 6.40
N LEU A 330 -14.94 -7.82 6.38
CA LEU A 330 -15.81 -8.53 5.43
C LEU A 330 -17.32 -8.43 5.72
N ASN A 331 -17.72 -8.15 6.97
CA ASN A 331 -19.14 -8.14 7.38
C ASN A 331 -19.68 -6.75 7.76
N GLU A 332 -18.84 -5.81 8.20
CA GLU A 332 -19.29 -4.50 8.69
C GLU A 332 -18.91 -3.33 7.76
N THR A 333 -17.78 -3.42 7.06
CA THR A 333 -17.32 -2.33 6.20
C THR A 333 -17.87 -2.39 4.78
N ILE A 334 -18.18 -3.60 4.30
CA ILE A 334 -18.52 -3.92 2.91
C ILE A 334 -19.87 -4.68 2.85
N ALA A 335 -20.62 -4.51 1.75
CA ALA A 335 -21.94 -5.11 1.61
C ALA A 335 -21.90 -6.61 1.23
N ASP A 336 -20.87 -7.02 0.50
CA ASP A 336 -20.62 -8.39 0.06
C ASP A 336 -19.14 -8.70 0.33
N PRO A 337 -18.78 -9.87 0.92
CA PRO A 337 -17.41 -10.20 1.31
C PRO A 337 -16.55 -10.47 0.06
N THR A 338 -15.95 -9.40 -0.47
CA THR A 338 -15.38 -9.33 -1.83
C THR A 338 -13.96 -8.76 -1.84
N LEU A 339 -13.22 -9.03 -0.76
CA LEU A 339 -11.82 -8.65 -0.57
C LEU A 339 -11.00 -9.94 -0.40
N GLU A 340 -10.37 -10.39 -1.47
CA GLU A 340 -9.61 -11.65 -1.51
C GLU A 340 -8.46 -11.70 -0.50
N GLU A 341 -7.79 -10.59 -0.19
CA GLU A 341 -6.73 -10.58 0.82
C GLU A 341 -7.28 -10.79 2.23
N SER A 342 -8.41 -10.16 2.58
CA SER A 342 -9.06 -10.35 3.88
C SER A 342 -9.50 -11.81 4.07
N LEU A 343 -10.02 -12.44 3.02
CA LEU A 343 -10.34 -13.88 3.02
C LEU A 343 -9.08 -14.74 3.16
N TYR A 344 -8.03 -14.43 2.38
CA TYR A 344 -6.74 -15.12 2.46
C TYR A 344 -6.13 -15.10 3.87
N TRP A 345 -6.05 -13.92 4.48
CA TRP A 345 -5.48 -13.77 5.82
C TRP A 345 -6.35 -14.43 6.89
N ARG A 346 -7.68 -14.36 6.79
CA ARG A 346 -8.59 -15.10 7.67
C ARG A 346 -8.38 -16.61 7.55
N GLY A 347 -8.27 -17.12 6.32
CA GLY A 347 -8.03 -18.54 6.05
C GLY A 347 -6.69 -19.03 6.60
N LEU A 348 -5.60 -18.26 6.44
CA LEU A 348 -4.31 -18.60 7.05
C LEU A 348 -4.40 -18.67 8.58
N ALA A 349 -5.11 -17.74 9.21
CA ALA A 349 -5.26 -17.67 10.66
C ALA A 349 -6.17 -18.79 11.22
N GLN A 350 -7.26 -19.12 10.53
CA GLN A 350 -8.09 -20.30 10.84
C GLN A 350 -7.28 -21.59 10.78
N TYR A 351 -6.46 -21.76 9.73
CA TYR A 351 -5.55 -22.91 9.61
C TYR A 351 -4.55 -22.98 10.77
N ALA A 352 -3.97 -21.84 11.17
CA ALA A 352 -3.05 -21.77 12.30
C ALA A 352 -3.70 -22.13 13.65
N LEU A 353 -5.02 -21.93 13.79
CA LEU A 353 -5.82 -22.38 14.94
C LEU A 353 -6.39 -23.80 14.78
N GLY A 354 -6.12 -24.49 13.67
CA GLY A 354 -6.55 -25.86 13.39
C GLY A 354 -7.90 -26.01 12.68
N ASP A 355 -8.57 -24.92 12.31
CA ASP A 355 -9.80 -24.94 11.51
C ASP A 355 -9.46 -24.98 10.01
N LEU A 356 -9.11 -26.19 9.56
CA LEU A 356 -8.79 -26.46 8.15
C LEU A 356 -10.00 -26.33 7.22
N GLU A 357 -11.22 -26.57 7.71
CA GLU A 357 -12.44 -26.55 6.88
C GLU A 357 -12.78 -25.11 6.48
N SER A 358 -12.85 -24.19 7.46
CA SER A 358 -13.05 -22.76 7.18
C SER A 358 -11.91 -22.20 6.35
N ALA A 359 -10.65 -22.58 6.66
CA ALA A 359 -9.48 -22.09 5.95
C ALA A 359 -9.51 -22.40 4.44
N ILE A 360 -9.89 -23.63 4.08
CA ILE A 360 -10.06 -24.03 2.68
C ILE A 360 -11.22 -23.28 2.02
N ALA A 361 -12.32 -23.03 2.74
CA ALA A 361 -13.46 -22.29 2.21
C ALA A 361 -13.09 -20.83 1.88
N ASP A 362 -12.40 -20.14 2.79
CA ASP A 362 -11.95 -18.76 2.57
C ASP A 362 -10.94 -18.63 1.43
N LEU A 363 -9.96 -19.54 1.32
CA LEU A 363 -9.00 -19.54 0.20
C LEU A 363 -9.66 -19.83 -1.14
N ARG A 364 -10.63 -20.75 -1.18
CA ARG A 364 -11.42 -21.00 -2.40
C ARG A 364 -12.24 -19.79 -2.80
N GLU A 365 -12.84 -19.09 -1.85
CA GLU A 365 -13.60 -17.87 -2.15
C GLU A 365 -12.69 -16.76 -2.67
N ALA A 366 -11.50 -16.56 -2.08
CA ALA A 366 -10.50 -15.63 -2.59
C ALA A 366 -10.13 -15.93 -4.06
N VAL A 367 -9.83 -17.19 -4.39
CA VAL A 367 -9.50 -17.62 -5.77
C VAL A 367 -10.72 -17.61 -6.70
N ARG A 368 -11.95 -17.72 -6.18
CA ARG A 368 -13.20 -17.60 -6.95
C ARG A 368 -13.50 -16.14 -7.31
N LEU A 369 -13.17 -15.21 -6.42
CA LEU A 369 -13.27 -13.76 -6.63
C LEU A 369 -12.21 -13.28 -7.63
N ASN A 370 -10.96 -13.73 -7.44
CA ASN A 370 -9.83 -13.39 -8.30
C ASN A 370 -9.07 -14.67 -8.71
N PRO A 371 -9.31 -15.21 -9.92
CA PRO A 371 -8.69 -16.45 -10.41
C PRO A 371 -7.17 -16.34 -10.69
N ASN A 372 -6.60 -15.14 -10.57
CA ASN A 372 -5.16 -14.87 -10.68
C ASN A 372 -4.52 -14.60 -9.30
N PHE A 373 -5.26 -14.78 -8.20
CA PHE A 373 -4.76 -14.52 -6.85
C PHE A 373 -3.79 -15.62 -6.39
N GLU A 374 -2.55 -15.53 -6.87
CA GLU A 374 -1.48 -16.50 -6.66
C GLU A 374 -1.21 -16.89 -5.19
N PRO A 375 -1.31 -15.99 -4.17
CA PRO A 375 -1.15 -16.40 -2.77
C PRO A 375 -2.17 -17.48 -2.36
N GLY A 376 -3.44 -17.32 -2.76
CA GLY A 376 -4.49 -18.29 -2.48
C GLY A 376 -4.34 -19.58 -3.29
N ILE A 377 -3.98 -19.45 -4.58
CA ILE A 377 -3.74 -20.60 -5.48
C ILE A 377 -2.60 -21.47 -4.94
N THR A 378 -1.47 -20.85 -4.60
CA THR A 378 -0.28 -21.52 -4.06
C THR A 378 -0.61 -22.21 -2.74
N LYS A 379 -1.32 -21.53 -1.82
CA LYS A 379 -1.68 -22.12 -0.52
C LYS A 379 -2.61 -23.34 -0.64
N LEU A 380 -3.59 -23.30 -1.55
CA LEU A 380 -4.46 -24.45 -1.83
C LEU A 380 -3.64 -25.63 -2.41
N GLN A 381 -2.70 -25.37 -3.31
CA GLN A 381 -1.81 -26.40 -3.85
C GLN A 381 -0.90 -27.03 -2.78
N GLU A 382 -0.29 -26.22 -1.90
CA GLU A 382 0.50 -26.69 -0.76
C GLU A 382 -0.30 -27.62 0.17
N TRP A 383 -1.59 -27.34 0.37
CA TRP A 383 -2.50 -28.17 1.17
C TRP A 383 -3.08 -29.37 0.40
N GLY A 384 -2.73 -29.55 -0.87
CA GLY A 384 -3.23 -30.64 -1.72
C GLY A 384 -4.70 -30.51 -2.13
N VAL A 385 -5.24 -29.28 -2.13
CA VAL A 385 -6.65 -28.98 -2.35
C VAL A 385 -6.84 -28.32 -3.71
N SER A 386 -7.87 -28.73 -4.46
CA SER A 386 -8.24 -28.05 -5.69
C SER A 386 -8.91 -26.70 -5.40
N LYS A 387 -8.60 -25.68 -6.23
CA LYS A 387 -9.44 -24.49 -6.37
C LYS A 387 -10.87 -24.85 -6.78
#